data_AF-A0A0M3BCL0-F1
#
_entry.id   AF-A0A0M3BCL0-F1
#
_cell.length_a   1.000
_cell.length_b   1.000
_cell.length_c   1.000
_cell.angle_alpha   90.00
_cell.angle_beta   90.00
_cell.angle_gamma   90.00
#
_symmetry.space_group_name_H-M   'P 1'
#
loop_
_entity.id
_entity.type
_entity.pdbx_description
1 polymer ?
#
loop_
_entity_poly.entity_id
_entity_poly.type
_entity_poly.pdbx_seq_one_letter_code
_entity_poly.pdbx_strand_id
1 'polypeptide(L)' 'MTQQGYVGFDDIQAIGEKIVEMADRVKVVHAAMPGAQAAWAFEMDGTRYRVVVTVEGPSPETK' A
#
# COMPACT_ATOMS: atom_id res chain seq x y z
N MET A 1 22.73 -17.54 -14.51
CA MET A 1 21.45 -18.15 -14.11
C MET A 1 20.60 -17.09 -13.44
N THR A 2 19.71 -16.43 -14.17
CA THR A 2 18.67 -15.60 -13.56
C THR A 2 17.56 -16.54 -13.11
N GLN A 3 17.61 -16.96 -11.85
CA GLN A 3 16.47 -17.61 -11.21
C GLN A 3 15.34 -16.59 -11.24
N GLN A 4 14.36 -16.78 -12.12
CA GLN A 4 13.11 -16.04 -12.06
C GLN A 4 12.42 -16.47 -10.76
N GLY A 5 12.60 -15.67 -9.72
CA GLY A 5 11.94 -15.85 -8.43
C GLY A 5 10.45 -15.71 -8.63
N TYR A 6 9.73 -16.81 -8.61
CA TYR A 6 8.29 -16.76 -8.42
C TYR A 6 8.06 -16.29 -6.98
N VAL A 7 7.43 -15.12 -6.83
CA VAL A 7 6.91 -14.68 -5.53
C VAL A 7 5.94 -15.75 -5.04
N GLY A 8 6.18 -16.27 -3.83
CA GLY A 8 5.33 -17.31 -3.26
C GLY A 8 3.90 -16.81 -3.08
N PHE A 9 2.91 -17.71 -3.12
CA PHE A 9 1.51 -17.33 -2.89
C PHE A 9 1.32 -16.60 -1.55
N ASP A 10 2.03 -17.05 -0.51
CA ASP A 10 1.98 -16.46 0.82
C ASP A 10 2.51 -15.02 0.83
N ASP A 11 3.59 -14.73 0.09
CA ASP A 11 4.15 -13.39 -0.04
C ASP A 11 3.19 -12.45 -0.80
N ILE A 12 2.57 -12.96 -1.87
CA ILE A 12 1.53 -12.23 -2.62
C ILE A 12 0.35 -11.88 -1.70
N GLN A 13 -0.12 -12.86 -0.93
CA GLN A 13 -1.22 -12.65 0.01
C GLN A 13 -0.85 -11.63 1.09
N ALA A 14 0.32 -11.77 1.72
CA ALA A 14 0.76 -10.87 2.77
C ALA A 14 0.90 -9.41 2.30
N ILE A 15 1.46 -9.21 1.09
CA ILE A 15 1.57 -7.87 0.50
C ILE A 15 0.18 -7.33 0.15
N GLY A 16 -0.70 -8.16 -0.42
CA GLY A 16 -2.07 -7.78 -0.78
C GLY A 16 -2.89 -7.34 0.45
N GLU A 17 -2.86 -8.14 1.52
CA GLU A 17 -3.50 -7.79 2.79
C GLU A 17 -2.98 -6.47 3.35
N LYS A 18 -1.66 -6.24 3.27
CA LYS A 18 -1.06 -5.00 3.76
C LYS A 18 -1.50 -3.77 2.96
N ILE A 19 -1.63 -3.90 1.65
CA ILE A 19 -2.13 -2.82 0.79
C ILE A 19 -3.58 -2.49 1.17
N VAL A 20 -4.44 -3.49 1.36
CA VAL A 20 -5.84 -3.28 1.75
C VAL A 20 -5.95 -2.63 3.13
N GLU A 21 -5.17 -3.11 4.11
CA GLU A 21 -5.10 -2.51 5.46
C GLU A 21 -4.69 -1.03 5.41
N MET A 22 -3.67 -0.70 4.62
CA MET A 22 -3.18 0.67 4.50
C MET A 22 -4.15 1.57 3.72
N ALA A 23 -4.84 1.03 2.71
CA ALA A 23 -5.89 1.72 1.98
C ALA A 23 -7.07 2.10 2.89
N ASP A 24 -7.50 1.19 3.76
CA ASP A 24 -8.57 1.47 4.72
C ASP A 24 -8.17 2.56 5.72
N ARG A 25 -6.96 2.47 6.27
CA ARG A 25 -6.43 3.49 7.20
C ARG A 25 -6.27 4.85 6.56
N VAL A 26 -5.64 4.93 5.38
CA VAL A 26 -5.40 6.22 4.72
C VAL A 26 -6.70 6.87 4.27
N LYS A 27 -7.73 6.09 3.90
CA LYS A 27 -9.07 6.61 3.60
C LYS A 27 -9.68 7.37 4.78
N VAL A 28 -9.57 6.83 5.99
CA VAL A 28 -10.07 7.49 7.20
C VAL A 28 -9.30 8.79 7.46
N VAL A 29 -7.97 8.77 7.32
CA VAL A 29 -7.14 9.97 7.54
C VAL A 29 -7.37 11.03 6.47
N HIS A 30 -7.51 10.63 5.20
CA HIS A 30 -7.79 11.53 4.07
C HIS A 30 -9.11 12.27 4.24
N ALA A 31 -10.10 11.66 4.90
CA ALA A 31 -11.37 12.32 5.22
C ALA A 31 -11.15 13.57 6.08
N ALA A 32 -10.26 13.49 7.09
CA ALA A 32 -9.93 14.60 7.97
C ALA A 32 -8.84 15.53 7.38
N MET A 33 -7.93 14.99 6.57
CA MET A 33 -6.79 15.71 5.99
C MET A 33 -6.59 15.28 4.53
N PRO A 34 -7.24 15.98 3.57
CA PRO A 34 -7.11 15.66 2.15
C PRO A 34 -5.65 15.67 1.69
N GLY A 35 -5.24 14.62 1.00
CA GLY A 35 -3.88 14.41 0.53
C GLY A 35 -3.00 13.59 1.47
N ALA A 36 -3.54 13.10 2.59
CA ALA A 36 -2.83 12.16 3.46
C ALA A 36 -2.37 10.92 2.69
N GLN A 37 -1.19 10.39 3.07
CA GLN A 37 -0.57 9.23 2.45
C GLN A 37 -0.17 8.21 3.51
N ALA A 38 -0.34 6.93 3.21
CA ALA A 38 0.30 5.85 3.98
C ALA A 38 1.58 5.44 3.25
N ALA A 39 2.71 5.46 3.94
CA ALA A 39 4.01 5.11 3.37
C ALA A 39 4.74 4.08 4.24
N TRP A 40 5.26 3.03 3.60
CA TRP A 40 6.13 2.05 4.25
C TRP A 40 7.13 1.47 3.24
N ALA A 41 7.99 0.57 3.72
CA ALA A 41 8.91 -0.17 2.87
C ALA A 41 8.94 -1.64 3.26
N PHE A 42 9.24 -2.51 2.30
CA PHE A 42 9.48 -3.93 2.53
C PHE A 42 10.64 -4.41 1.64
N GLU A 43 11.21 -5.57 1.96
CA GLU A 43 12.31 -6.18 1.21
C GLU A 43 11.86 -7.53 0.66
N MET A 44 12.17 -7.80 -0.61
CA MET A 44 11.85 -9.05 -1.30
C MET A 44 12.96 -9.33 -2.32
N ASP A 45 13.48 -10.56 -2.33
CA ASP A 45 14.59 -10.98 -3.21
C ASP A 45 15.80 -10.03 -3.16
N GLY A 46 16.14 -9.54 -1.96
CA GLY A 46 17.23 -8.58 -1.74
C GLY A 46 16.97 -7.17 -2.30
N THR A 47 15.76 -6.89 -2.80
CA THR A 47 15.35 -5.57 -3.29
C THR A 47 14.44 -4.88 -2.29
N ARG A 48 14.75 -3.63 -1.93
CA ARG A 48 13.91 -2.80 -1.05
C ARG A 48 12.92 -1.98 -1.86
N TYR A 49 11.63 -2.18 -1.60
CA TYR A 49 10.53 -1.45 -2.21
C TYR A 49 9.99 -0.41 -1.25
N ARG A 50 9.67 0.77 -1.76
CA ARG A 50 8.88 1.79 -1.05
C ARG A 50 7.47 1.76 -1.61
N VAL A 51 6.48 1.68 -0.72
CA VAL A 51 5.07 1.75 -1.08
C VAL A 51 4.51 3.05 -0.54
N VAL A 52 3.76 3.75 -1.39
CA VAL A 52 2.99 4.94 -1.01
C VAL A 52 1.56 4.70 -1.50
N VAL A 53 0.61 4.68 -0.57
CA VAL A 53 -0.82 4.56 -0.87
C VAL A 53 -1.47 5.92 -0.63
N THR A 54 -2.22 6.37 -1.63
CA THR A 54 -2.91 7.66 -1.66
C THR A 54 -4.35 7.45 -2.08
N VAL A 55 -5.26 8.28 -1.58
CA VAL A 55 -6.66 8.28 -2.04
C VAL A 55 -6.81 9.31 -3.16
N GLU A 56 -7.31 8.87 -4.32
CA GLU A 56 -7.73 9.77 -5.38
C GLU A 56 -9.17 10.23 -5.16
N GLY A 57 -9.42 11.54 -5.30
CA GLY A 57 -10.75 12.13 -5.19
C GLY A 57 -10.99 12.92 -3.90
N PRO A 58 -12.07 13.72 -3.87
CA PRO A 58 -12.37 14.58 -2.73
C PRO A 58 -12.64 13.76 -1.46
N SER A 59 -12.20 14.28 -0.31
CA SER A 59 -12.64 13.80 1.01
C SER A 59 -14.18 13.69 1.04
N PRO A 60 -14.79 12.71 1.73
CA PRO A 60 -16.24 12.50 1.76
C PRO A 60 -17.12 13.67 2.25
N GLU A 61 -16.58 14.85 2.52
CA GLU A 61 -17.33 15.99 3.05
C GLU A 61 -17.18 17.24 2.18
N THR A 62 -17.94 17.29 1.07
CA THR A 62 -18.55 18.54 0.61
C THR A 62 -19.85 18.23 -0.16
N LYS A 63 -20.91 17.93 0.58
CA LYS A 63 -22.31 18.14 0.15
C LYS A 63 -23.09 18.75 1.30
#